data_AF-A0A916SM99-F1
#
_entry.id   AF-A0A916SM99-F1
#
_cell.length_a   1.000
_cell.length_b   1.000
_cell.length_c   1.000
_cell.angle_alpha   90.00
_cell.angle_beta   90.00
_cell.angle_gamma   90.00
#
_symmetry.space_group_name_H-M   'P 1'
#
loop_
_entity.id
_entity.type
_entity.pdbx_description
1 polymer ?
#
loop_
_entity_poly.entity_id
_entity_poly.type
_entity_poly.pdbx_seq_one_letter_code
_entity_poly.pdbx_strand_id
1 'polypeptide(L)' 'MPHTLGLGPEVWRVLSKCHDARNLGEYEGMLEVDSRLVTDLIDACKHVAGKLGELPPPKQA' A
#
# COMPACT_ATOMS: atom_id res chain seq x y z
N MET A 1 5.97 -17.09 -7.35
CA MET A 1 5.38 -16.10 -6.43
C MET A 1 3.90 -16.45 -6.26
N PRO A 2 3.32 -16.33 -5.06
CA PRO A 2 1.89 -16.56 -4.86
C PRO A 2 1.06 -15.52 -5.63
N HIS A 3 -0.17 -15.87 -5.98
CA HIS A 3 -1.12 -15.02 -6.71
C HIS A 3 -1.28 -13.65 -6.02
N THR A 4 -0.77 -12.58 -6.65
CA THR A 4 -1.02 -11.18 -6.23
C THR A 4 -2.22 -10.62 -7.01
N LEU A 5 -2.64 -9.38 -6.69
CA LEU A 5 -3.75 -8.68 -7.35
C LEU A 5 -3.47 -8.27 -8.82
N GLY A 6 -2.36 -8.70 -9.42
CA GLY A 6 -1.98 -8.31 -10.79
C GLY A 6 -1.60 -6.83 -10.95
N LEU A 7 -1.42 -6.10 -9.85
CA LEU A 7 -0.98 -4.70 -9.84
C LEU A 7 0.53 -4.62 -10.10
N GLY A 8 0.95 -3.56 -10.79
CA GLY A 8 2.35 -3.30 -11.10
C GLY A 8 3.21 -3.03 -9.86
N PRO A 9 4.54 -3.20 -9.99
CA PRO A 9 5.49 -3.04 -8.87
C PRO A 9 5.48 -1.64 -8.24
N GLU A 10 5.06 -0.62 -8.97
CA GLU A 10 4.93 0.76 -8.49
C GLU A 10 3.96 0.89 -7.30
N VAL A 11 2.83 0.18 -7.32
CA VAL A 11 1.85 0.22 -6.22
C VAL A 11 2.48 -0.34 -4.94
N TRP A 12 3.13 -1.49 -5.05
CA TRP A 12 3.74 -2.17 -3.90
C TRP A 12 4.93 -1.38 -3.34
N ARG A 13 5.71 -0.70 -4.19
CA ARG A 13 6.82 0.15 -3.76
C ARG A 13 6.35 1.35 -2.94
N VAL A 14 5.24 1.98 -3.32
CA VAL A 14 4.66 3.08 -2.55
C VAL A 14 4.24 2.59 -1.16
N LEU A 15 3.53 1.45 -1.09
CA LEU A 15 3.09 0.88 0.18
C LEU A 15 4.28 0.51 1.09
N SER A 16 5.32 -0.11 0.52
CA SER A 16 6.55 -0.44 1.26
C SER A 16 7.23 0.82 1.80
N LYS A 17 7.40 1.85 0.97
CA LYS A 17 8.03 3.11 1.39
C LYS A 17 7.25 3.78 2.52
N CYS A 18 5.92 3.79 2.44
CA CYS A 18 5.09 4.41 3.47
C CYS A 18 5.12 3.61 4.79
N HIS A 19 5.21 2.29 4.70
CA HIS A 19 5.42 1.44 5.88
C HIS A 19 6.76 1.78 6.56
N ASP A 20 7.84 1.92 5.79
CA ASP A 20 9.16 2.24 6.34
C ASP A 20 9.19 3.66 6.95
N ALA A 21 8.60 4.65 6.28
CA ALA A 21 8.48 6.02 6.80
C ALA A 21 7.67 6.09 8.10
N ARG A 22 6.59 5.31 8.21
CA ARG A 22 5.80 5.19 9.45
C ARG A 22 6.62 4.54 10.55
N ASN A 23 7.37 3.49 10.26
CA ASN A 23 8.22 2.83 11.24
C ASN A 23 9.31 3.77 11.73
N LEU A 24 9.96 4.50 10.84
CA LEU A 24 10.97 5.48 11.21
C LEU A 24 10.38 6.60 12.10
N GLY A 25 9.19 7.09 11.76
CA GLY A 25 8.48 8.07 12.57
C GLY A 25 8.08 7.56 13.96
N GLU A 26 7.52 6.35 14.04
CA GLU A 26 7.05 5.79 15.31
C GLU A 26 8.18 5.27 16.21
N TYR A 27 9.20 4.65 15.64
CA TYR A 27 10.27 4.00 16.41
C TYR A 27 11.50 4.89 16.62
N GLU A 28 11.79 5.80 15.69
CA GLU A 28 12.99 6.66 15.76
C GLU A 28 12.65 8.15 15.91
N GLY A 29 11.37 8.52 15.88
CA GLY A 29 10.91 9.92 16.00
C GLY A 29 11.20 10.79 14.77
N MET A 30 11.65 10.18 13.67
CA MET A 30 12.06 10.85 12.44
C MET A 30 10.93 10.78 11.42
N LEU A 31 10.11 11.84 11.35
CA LEU A 31 8.97 11.89 10.44
C LEU A 31 9.38 12.37 9.05
N GLU A 32 9.70 11.44 8.15
CA GLU A 32 9.97 11.71 6.74
C GLU A 32 8.69 11.54 5.90
N VAL A 33 7.79 12.52 6.00
CA VAL A 33 6.53 12.55 5.25
C VAL A 33 6.37 13.87 4.50
N ASP A 34 6.00 13.78 3.22
CA ASP A 34 5.60 14.92 2.40
C ASP A 34 4.23 14.69 1.75
N SER A 35 3.65 15.76 1.19
CA SER A 35 2.31 15.74 0.58
C SER A 35 2.22 14.85 -0.67
N ARG A 36 3.32 14.68 -1.41
CA ARG A 36 3.37 13.79 -2.56
C ARG A 36 3.32 12.34 -2.11
N LEU A 37 4.08 11.97 -1.08
CA LEU A 37 4.08 10.63 -0.50
C LEU A 37 2.68 10.24 -0.01
N VAL A 38 1.98 11.15 0.67
CA VAL A 38 0.60 10.92 1.13
C VAL A 38 -0.36 10.76 -0.06
N THR A 39 -0.22 11.58 -1.10
CA THR A 39 -1.04 11.47 -2.32
C THR A 39 -0.83 10.12 -3.01
N ASP A 40 0.43 9.74 -3.21
CA ASP A 40 0.81 8.47 -3.84
C ASP A 40 0.30 7.28 -3.01
N LEU A 41 0.37 7.35 -1.67
CA LEU A 41 -0.17 6.33 -0.77
C LEU A 41 -1.68 6.16 -0.93
N ILE A 42 -2.43 7.26 -0.97
CA ILE A 42 -3.88 7.24 -1.14
C ILE A 42 -4.23 6.57 -2.48
N ASP A 43 -3.54 6.91 -3.56
CA ASP A 43 -3.81 6.35 -4.88
C ASP A 43 -3.41 4.87 -4.97
N ALA A 44 -2.29 4.47 -4.39
CA ALA A 44 -1.90 3.06 -4.26
C ALA A 44 -2.97 2.25 -3.51
N CYS A 45 -3.49 2.78 -2.39
CA CYS A 45 -4.58 2.16 -1.63
C CYS A 45 -5.87 2.03 -2.46
N LYS A 46 -6.23 3.04 -3.26
CA LYS A 46 -7.39 2.96 -4.17
C LYS A 46 -7.21 1.86 -5.22
N HIS A 47 -6.02 1.70 -5.80
CA HIS A 47 -5.74 0.63 -6.76
C HIS A 47 -5.90 -0.76 -6.14
N VAL A 48 -5.38 -0.95 -4.92
CA VAL A 48 -5.55 -2.19 -4.16
C VAL A 48 -7.03 -2.44 -3.87
N ALA A 49 -7.75 -1.44 -3.35
CA ALA A 49 -9.17 -1.56 -3.04
C ALA A 49 -10.01 -1.90 -4.28
N GLY A 50 -9.71 -1.27 -5.43
CA GLY A 50 -10.37 -1.59 -6.70
C GLY A 50 -10.18 -3.05 -7.10
N LYS A 51 -8.95 -3.57 -7.04
CA LYS A 51 -8.69 -4.98 -7.36
C LYS A 51 -9.26 -5.96 -6.37
N LEU A 52 -9.31 -5.61 -5.08
CA LEU A 52 -10.01 -6.42 -4.08
C LEU A 52 -11.51 -6.48 -4.34
N GLY A 53 -12.12 -5.37 -4.78
CA GLY A 53 -13.54 -5.32 -5.13
C GLY A 53 -13.94 -6.17 -6.34
N GLU A 54 -12.98 -6.52 -7.21
CA GLU A 54 -13.18 -7.43 -8.33
C GLU A 54 -13.16 -8.91 -7.91
N LEU A 55 -12.69 -9.23 -6.70
CA LEU A 55 -12.56 -10.61 -6.25
C LEU A 55 -13.94 -11.20 -5.86
N PRO A 56 -14.16 -12.49 -6.13
CA PRO A 56 -15.33 -13.18 -5.57
C PRO A 56 -15.27 -13.15 -4.04
N PRO A 57 -16.43 -13.23 -3.37
CA PRO A 57 -16.47 -13.31 -1.92
C PRO A 57 -15.59 -14.47 -1.43
N PRO A 58 -14.84 -14.28 -0.33
CA PRO A 58 -14.00 -15.32 0.20
C PRO A 58 -14.85 -16.56 0.48
N LYS A 59 -14.36 -17.74 0.06
CA LYS A 59 -15.02 -18.98 0.43
C LYS A 59 -15.09 -19.04 1.95
N GLN A 60 -16.29 -19.19 2.49
CA GLN A 60 -16.45 -19.52 3.90
C GLN A 60 -15.73 -20.83 4.17
N ALA A 61 -14.96 -20.84 5.26
CA ALA A 61 -14.19 -22.00 5.72
C ALA A 61 -15.12 -23.13 6.17
#